data_AF-A0AAQ4DDN5-F1
#
_entry.id   AF-A0AAQ4DDN5-F1
#
_cell.length_a   1.000
_cell.length_b   1.000
_cell.length_c   1.000
_cell.angle_alpha   90.00
_cell.angle_beta   90.00
_cell.angle_gamma   90.00
#
_symmetry.space_group_name_H-M   'P 1'
#
loop_
_entity.id
_entity.type
_entity.pdbx_description
1 polymer ?
#
loop_
_entity_poly.entity_id
_entity_poly.type
_entity_poly.pdbx_seq_one_letter_code
_entity_poly.pdbx_strand_id
1 'polypeptide(L)' 'MKSSAAIVMALLLLCAASAPAMGACPSNEGVFSDCAYTVCTPGECAAIGLECCPKPCGGYWCVR' A
#
# COMPACT_ATOMS: atom_id res chain seq x y z
N MET A 1 23.82 8.63 -31.79
CA MET A 1 23.42 9.24 -30.49
C MET A 1 21.91 9.47 -30.49
N LYS A 2 21.08 8.43 -30.33
CA LYS A 2 19.61 8.58 -30.34
C LYS A 2 18.90 7.41 -29.65
N SER A 3 19.51 6.23 -29.74
CA SER A 3 19.01 5.01 -29.07
C SER A 3 19.09 5.06 -27.54
N SER A 4 20.10 5.72 -26.97
CA SER A 4 20.33 5.73 -25.52
C SER A 4 19.21 6.44 -24.74
N ALA A 5 18.65 7.53 -25.28
CA ALA A 5 17.57 8.27 -24.62
C ALA A 5 16.25 7.47 -24.59
N ALA A 6 15.94 6.74 -25.67
CA ALA A 6 14.76 5.90 -25.74
C ALA A 6 14.81 4.74 -24.74
N ILE A 7 15.99 4.14 -24.56
CA ILE A 7 16.21 3.04 -23.61
C ILE A 7 16.03 3.53 -22.16
N VAL A 8 16.57 4.70 -21.83
CA VAL A 8 16.43 5.29 -20.49
C VAL A 8 14.96 5.62 -20.18
N MET A 9 14.23 6.19 -21.14
CA MET A 9 12.80 6.48 -20.97
C MET A 9 11.97 5.21 -20.80
N ALA A 10 12.28 4.15 -21.57
CA ALA A 10 11.62 2.86 -21.41
C ALA A 10 11.86 2.26 -20.02
N LEU A 11 13.10 2.29 -19.52
CA LEU A 11 13.43 1.81 -18.17
C LEU A 11 12.70 2.58 -17.07
N LEU A 12 12.61 3.91 -17.20
CA LEU A 12 11.87 4.76 -16.25
C LEU A 12 10.37 4.44 -16.23
N LEU A 13 9.77 4.21 -17.40
CA LEU A 13 8.37 3.80 -17.53
C LEU A 13 8.10 2.42 -16.91
N LEU A 14 9.00 1.46 -17.10
CA LEU A 14 8.89 0.14 -16.46
C LEU A 14 9.01 0.23 -14.93
N CYS A 15 9.91 1.07 -14.40
CA CYS A 15 10.03 1.29 -12.95
C CYS A 15 8.79 1.97 -12.36
N ALA A 16 8.18 2.92 -13.09
CA ALA A 16 6.96 3.57 -12.63
C ALA A 16 5.75 2.61 -12.64
N ALA A 17 5.70 1.70 -13.62
CA ALA A 17 4.64 0.70 -13.74
C ALA A 17 4.75 -0.46 -12.73
N SER A 18 5.96 -0.71 -12.20
CA SER A 18 6.20 -1.74 -11.18
C SER A 18 6.13 -1.22 -9.75
N ALA A 19 5.91 0.08 -9.56
CA ALA A 19 5.62 0.62 -8.25
C ALA A 19 4.34 -0.06 -7.74
N PRO A 20 4.38 -0.75 -6.59
CA PRO A 20 3.16 -1.32 -6.02
C PRO A 20 2.20 -0.15 -5.82
N ALA A 21 1.01 -0.26 -6.42
CA ALA A 21 -0.09 0.59 -6.00
C ALA A 21 -0.25 0.35 -4.51
N MET A 22 0.17 1.32 -3.69
CA MET A 22 -0.12 1.32 -2.26
C MET A 22 -1.62 1.06 -2.16
N GLY A 23 -1.95 -0.12 -1.65
CA GLY A 23 -3.30 -0.64 -1.66
C GLY A 23 -4.12 0.31 -0.81
N ALA A 24 -4.89 1.18 -1.46
CA ALA A 24 -5.73 2.13 -0.76
C ALA A 24 -6.58 1.34 0.23
N CYS A 25 -6.35 1.58 1.51
CA CYS A 25 -7.00 0.86 2.60
C CYS A 25 -8.49 0.64 2.32
N PRO A 26 -9.03 -0.54 2.66
CA PRO A 26 -10.45 -0.81 2.42
C PRO A 26 -11.31 0.27 3.08
N SER A 27 -12.35 0.72 2.38
CA SER A 27 -13.31 1.65 2.96
C SER A 27 -14.09 0.96 4.07
N ASN A 28 -14.19 1.64 5.20
CA ASN A 28 -14.90 1.17 6.39
C ASN A 28 -16.30 1.79 6.54
N GLU A 29 -16.78 2.51 5.52
CA GLU A 29 -18.09 3.16 5.58
C GLU A 29 -19.23 2.15 5.73
N GLY A 30 -20.10 2.37 6.74
CA GLY A 30 -21.28 1.54 7.00
C GLY A 30 -20.99 0.15 7.59
N VAL A 31 -19.73 -0.18 7.88
CA VAL A 31 -19.37 -1.48 8.46
C VAL A 31 -19.38 -1.38 9.98
N PHE A 32 -20.33 -2.06 10.62
CA PHE A 32 -20.30 -2.29 12.07
C PHE A 32 -19.48 -3.55 12.37
N SER A 33 -18.52 -3.46 13.29
CA SER A 33 -17.65 -4.60 13.64
C SER A 33 -17.33 -4.58 15.13
N ASP A 34 -17.49 -5.72 15.81
CA ASP A 34 -17.15 -5.95 17.22
C ASP A 34 -15.66 -6.29 17.41
N CYS A 35 -14.79 -5.84 16.52
CA CYS A 35 -13.37 -6.20 16.57
C CYS A 35 -12.62 -5.52 17.73
N ALA A 36 -11.65 -6.24 18.29
CA ALA A 36 -10.78 -5.72 19.34
C ALA A 36 -9.96 -4.53 18.82
N TYR A 37 -9.82 -3.50 19.65
CA TYR A 37 -8.96 -2.36 19.36
C TYR A 37 -7.49 -2.81 19.36
N THR A 38 -6.81 -2.63 18.23
CA THR A 38 -5.37 -2.89 18.10
C THR A 38 -4.77 -1.81 17.21
N VAL A 39 -3.47 -1.59 17.31
CA VAL A 39 -2.74 -0.59 16.50
C VAL A 39 -1.53 -1.26 15.88
N CYS A 40 -1.31 -1.01 14.59
CA CYS A 40 -0.04 -1.23 13.91
C CYS A 40 0.60 0.12 13.58
N THR A 41 1.89 0.10 13.30
CA THR A 41 2.58 1.19 12.62
C THR A 41 2.83 0.83 11.14
N PRO A 42 2.98 1.83 10.25
CA PRO A 42 3.32 1.57 8.84
C PRO A 42 4.59 0.73 8.68
N GLY A 43 5.58 0.91 9.56
CA GLY A 43 6.84 0.14 9.53
C GLY A 43 6.66 -1.33 9.86
N GLU A 44 5.80 -1.66 10.85
CA GLU A 44 5.51 -3.04 11.21
C GLU A 44 4.84 -3.81 10.07
N CYS A 45 3.86 -3.19 9.40
CA CYS A 45 3.21 -3.83 8.27
C CYS A 45 4.14 -3.87 7.05
N ALA A 46 4.92 -2.82 6.78
CA ALA A 46 5.85 -2.79 5.66
C ALA A 46 6.95 -3.87 5.79
N ALA A 47 7.38 -4.19 7.02
CA ALA A 47 8.35 -5.26 7.28
C ALA A 47 7.85 -6.64 6.84
N ILE A 48 6.54 -6.84 6.76
CA ILE A 48 5.89 -8.07 6.27
C ILE A 48 5.22 -7.89 4.90
N GLY A 49 5.51 -6.79 4.20
CA GLY A 49 4.98 -6.49 2.88
C GLY A 49 3.48 -6.19 2.86
N LEU A 50 2.94 -5.67 3.96
CA LEU A 50 1.54 -5.26 4.14
C LEU A 50 1.46 -3.75 4.40
N GLU A 51 0.25 -3.19 4.32
CA GLU A 51 -0.04 -1.78 4.62
C GLU A 51 -0.85 -1.65 5.92
N CYS A 52 -0.52 -0.66 6.75
CA CYS A 52 -1.23 -0.42 8.00
C CYS A 52 -2.46 0.44 7.74
N CYS A 53 -3.65 -0.16 7.89
CA CYS A 53 -4.92 0.45 7.52
C CYS A 53 -5.87 0.61 8.69
N PRO A 54 -6.76 1.62 8.67
CA PRO A 54 -7.76 1.81 9.72
C PRO A 54 -8.76 0.65 9.71
N LYS A 55 -9.26 0.30 10.90
CA LYS A 55 -10.34 -0.68 11.09
C LYS A 55 -11.69 0.00 11.28
N PRO A 56 -12.80 -0.69 10.94
CA PRO A 56 -14.16 -0.18 11.17
C PRO A 56 -14.50 -0.04 12.66
N CYS A 57 -13.96 -0.90 13.53
CA CYS A 57 -14.12 -0.83 14.99
C CYS A 57 -13.14 0.15 15.69
N GLY A 58 -12.32 0.88 14.92
CA GLY A 58 -11.23 1.69 15.44
C GLY A 58 -9.89 0.94 15.57
N GLY A 59 -8.82 1.71 15.60
CA GLY A 59 -7.45 1.19 15.54
C GLY A 59 -7.01 0.84 14.12
N TYR A 60 -5.93 0.07 14.01
CA TYR A 60 -5.28 -0.27 12.75
C TYR A 60 -4.89 -1.76 12.66
N TRP A 61 -4.75 -2.27 11.44
CA TRP A 61 -4.29 -3.62 11.14
C TRP A 61 -3.51 -3.68 9.82
N CYS A 62 -2.66 -4.69 9.69
CA CYS A 62 -1.91 -4.92 8.46
C CYS A 62 -2.78 -5.65 7.43
N VAL A 63 -3.01 -5.02 6.29
CA VAL A 63 -3.77 -5.59 5.15
C VAL A 63 -2.88 -5.66 3.91
N ARG A 64 -3.26 -6.51 2.96
CA ARG A 64 -2.51 -6.72 1.72
C ARG A 64 -2.95 -5.79 0.61
#